data_AF-A0A4U5J8K6-F1
#
_entry.id   AF-A0A4U5J8K6-F1
#
_cell.length_a   1.000
_cell.length_b   1.000
_cell.length_c   1.000
_cell.angle_alpha   90.00
_cell.angle_beta   90.00
_cell.angle_gamma   90.00
#
_symmetry.space_group_name_H-M   'P 1'
#
loop_
_entity.id
_entity.type
_entity.pdbx_description
1 polymer ?
#
loop_
_entity_poly.entity_id
_entity_poly.type
_entity_poly.pdbx_seq_one_letter_code
_entity_poly.pdbx_strand_id
1 'polypeptide(L)' 'MLGSPRRYGLIALDPGLTLAGLIHANVGRPPREGDRIEIGPIALTMLDPTETRLRRIRLEWSERTG' A
#
# COMPACT_ATOMS: atom_id res chain seq x y z
N MET A 1 22.87 -2.21 21.80
CA MET A 1 22.07 -2.70 20.65
C MET A 1 21.26 -1.51 20.13
N LEU A 2 21.79 -0.75 19.16
CA LEU A 2 21.04 0.36 18.57
C LEU A 2 19.91 -0.22 17.72
N GLY A 3 18.66 0.14 18.03
CA GLY A 3 17.49 -0.27 17.26
C GLY A 3 17.64 0.16 15.81
N SER A 4 17.25 -0.72 14.88
CA SER A 4 17.32 -0.45 13.43
C SER A 4 16.61 0.87 13.11
N PRO A 5 17.21 1.76 12.28
CA PRO A 5 16.65 3.08 12.02
C PRO A 5 15.24 2.95 11.42
N ARG A 6 14.26 3.59 12.06
CA ARG A 6 12.89 3.64 11.53
C ARG A 6 12.89 4.51 10.27
N ARG A 7 12.62 3.89 9.12
CA ARG A 7 12.38 4.59 7.85
C ARG A 7 10.90 4.98 7.79
N TYR A 8 10.64 6.28 7.68
CA TYR A 8 9.29 6.82 7.54
C TYR A 8 9.06 7.24 6.09
N GLY A 9 7.89 6.92 5.54
CA GLY A 9 7.46 7.33 4.21
C GLY A 9 6.18 8.14 4.31
N LEU A 10 6.14 9.27 3.60
CA LEU A 10 4.93 10.08 3.47
C LEU A 10 4.26 9.75 2.14
N ILE A 11 2.99 9.36 2.18
CA ILE A 11 2.15 9.21 0.99
C ILE A 11 1.13 10.34 1.04
N ALA A 12 1.21 11.27 0.09
CA ALA A 12 0.16 12.27 -0.11
C ALA A 12 -1.01 11.61 -0.85
N LEU A 13 -2.21 11.71 -0.26
CA LEU A 13 -3.45 11.27 -0.88
C LEU A 13 -4.30 12.50 -1.18
N ASP A 14 -5.02 12.48 -2.30
CA ASP A 14 -5.99 13.52 -2.60
C ASP A 14 -7.07 13.58 -1.50
N PRO A 15 -7.66 14.76 -1.21
CA PRO A 15 -8.73 14.88 -0.23
C PRO A 15 -9.89 13.92 -0.53
N GLY A 16 -10.24 13.06 0.43
CA GLY A 16 -11.29 12.05 0.28
C GLY A 16 -10.85 10.74 -0.36
N LEU A 17 -9.60 10.64 -0.83
CA LEU A 17 -9.04 9.40 -1.35
C LEU A 17 -8.65 8.48 -0.19
N THR A 18 -9.24 7.29 -0.16
CA THR A 18 -8.84 6.23 0.78
C THR A 18 -7.79 5.33 0.13
N LEU A 19 -7.01 4.62 0.94
CA LEU A 19 -6.11 3.57 0.43
C LEU A 19 -6.87 2.57 -0.46
N ALA A 20 -8.07 2.15 -0.04
CA ALA A 20 -8.90 1.26 -0.84
C ALA A 20 -9.30 1.88 -2.19
N GLY A 21 -9.66 3.17 -2.21
CA GLY A 21 -9.94 3.92 -3.43
C GLY A 21 -8.73 4.04 -4.35
N LEU A 22 -7.55 4.32 -3.81
CA LEU A 22 -6.29 4.37 -4.55
C LEU A 22 -5.92 3.01 -5.18
N ILE A 23 -6.10 1.93 -4.43
CA ILE A 23 -5.83 0.56 -4.92
C ILE A 23 -6.82 0.20 -6.03
N HIS A 24 -8.11 0.47 -5.85
CA HIS A 24 -9.12 0.22 -6.88
C HIS A 24 -8.82 0.99 -8.17
N ALA A 25 -8.41 2.27 -8.06
CA ALA A 25 -8.03 3.09 -9.20
C ALA A 25 -6.79 2.54 -9.95
N ASN A 26 -5.82 1.95 -9.23
CA ASN A 26 -4.63 1.37 -9.84
C ASN A 26 -4.89 0.00 -10.50
N VAL A 27 -5.71 -0.86 -9.87
CA VAL A 27 -5.87 -2.25 -10.29
C VAL A 27 -7.05 -2.43 -11.27
N GLY A 28 -8.00 -1.48 -11.31
CA GLY A 28 -9.15 -1.49 -12.22
C GLY A 28 -10.21 -2.55 -11.89
N ARG A 29 -10.08 -3.21 -10.74
CA ARG A 29 -11.01 -4.20 -10.19
C ARG A 29 -10.97 -4.16 -8.66
N PRO A 30 -11.94 -4.79 -7.96
CA PRO A 30 -11.87 -4.97 -6.52
C PRO A 30 -10.53 -5.62 -6.08
N PRO A 31 -9.91 -5.15 -4.97
CA PRO A 31 -8.69 -5.73 -4.44
C PRO A 31 -8.90 -7.20 -4.04
N ARG A 32 -7.90 -8.03 -4.29
CA ARG A 32 -7.83 -9.43 -3.87
C ARG A 32 -6.64 -9.64 -2.96
N GLU A 33 -6.72 -10.65 -2.11
CA GLU A 33 -5.60 -11.01 -1.24
C GLU A 33 -4.38 -11.33 -2.10
N GLY A 34 -3.21 -10.85 -1.67
CA GLY A 34 -1.97 -10.97 -2.41
C GLY A 34 -1.77 -9.93 -3.51
N ASP A 35 -2.79 -9.12 -3.85
CA ASP A 35 -2.58 -7.99 -4.77
C ASP A 35 -1.47 -7.08 -4.22
N ARG A 36 -0.54 -6.73 -5.10
CA ARG A 36 0.60 -5.86 -4.78
C ARG A 36 0.57 -4.65 -5.68
N ILE A 37 0.66 -3.46 -5.08
CA ILE A 37 0.82 -2.22 -5.80
C ILE A 37 2.08 -1.50 -5.33
N GLU A 38 2.76 -0.83 -6.26
CA GLU A 38 3.93 -0.01 -5.98
C GLU A 38 3.55 1.46 -6.13
N ILE A 39 3.85 2.25 -5.09
CA ILE A 39 3.63 3.70 -5.06
C ILE A 39 4.95 4.32 -4.63
N GLY A 40 5.72 4.80 -5.61
CA GLY A 40 7.07 5.31 -5.37
C GLY A 40 7.95 4.25 -4.69
N PRO A 41 8.60 4.56 -3.55
CA PRO A 41 9.48 3.63 -2.85
C PRO A 41 8.74 2.65 -1.92
N ILE A 42 7.41 2.57 -2.01
CA ILE A 42 6.58 1.76 -1.14
C ILE A 42 5.86 0.70 -1.95
N ALA A 43 5.92 -0.54 -1.49
CA ALA A 43 5.06 -1.62 -1.94
C ALA A 43 3.96 -1.89 -0.90
N LEU A 44 2.71 -1.95 -1.35
CA LEU A 44 1.56 -2.32 -0.55
C LEU A 44 1.09 -3.71 -0.98
N THR A 45 1.03 -4.65 -0.05
CA THR A 45 0.48 -5.99 -0.30
C THR A 45 -0.82 -6.16 0.48
N MET A 46 -1.88 -6.58 -0.20
CA MET A 46 -3.20 -6.82 0.40
C MET A 46 -3.19 -8.13 1.18
N LEU A 47 -3.58 -8.09 2.45
CA LEU A 47 -3.62 -9.28 3.32
C LEU A 47 -5.04 -9.70 3.72
N ASP A 48 -5.97 -8.76 3.81
CA ASP A 48 -7.38 -9.04 4.16
C ASP A 48 -8.30 -8.04 3.44
N PRO A 49 -8.49 -8.20 2.12
CA PRO A 49 -9.51 -7.47 1.39
C PRO A 49 -10.83 -8.24 1.42
N THR A 50 -11.91 -7.51 1.70
CA THR A 50 -13.27 -7.92 1.38
C THR A 50 -13.71 -7.21 0.10
N GLU A 51 -14.81 -7.64 -0.54
CA GLU A 51 -15.31 -7.04 -1.79
C GLU A 51 -15.42 -5.51 -1.75
N THR A 52 -15.75 -4.93 -0.58
CA THR A 52 -15.98 -3.49 -0.43
C THR A 52 -15.06 -2.80 0.58
N ARG A 53 -14.23 -3.56 1.30
CA ARG A 53 -13.42 -3.00 2.40
C ARG A 53 -12.07 -3.68 2.52
N LEU A 54 -11.02 -2.86 2.56
CA LEU A 54 -9.67 -3.30 2.89
C LEU A 54 -9.44 -3.20 4.38
N ARG A 55 -9.09 -4.31 5.04
CA ARG A 55 -8.90 -4.37 6.50
C ARG A 55 -7.44 -4.37 6.91
N ARG A 56 -6.59 -5.06 6.14
CA ARG A 56 -5.16 -5.19 6.44
C ARG A 56 -4.30 -5.10 5.19
N ILE A 57 -3.24 -4.33 5.31
CA ILE A 57 -2.18 -4.21 4.32
C ILE A 57 -0.82 -4.44 4.97
N ARG A 58 0.11 -4.97 4.19
CA ARG A 58 1.54 -4.95 4.49
C ARG A 58 2.18 -3.82 3.71
N LEU A 59 2.95 -3.00 4.43
CA LEU A 59 3.77 -1.93 3.89
C LEU A 59 5.22 -2.39 3.87
N GLU A 60 5.86 -2.27 2.72
CA GLU A 60 7.28 -2.57 2.55
C GLU A 60 7.94 -1.42 1.79
N TRP A 61 9.18 -1.12 2.14
CA TRP A 61 10.01 -0.30 1.26
C TRP A 61 10.34 -1.15 0.04
N SER A 62 9.91 -0.71 -1.13
CA SER A 62 10.38 -1.25 -2.40
C SER A 62 11.83 -0.80 -2.55
N GLU A 63 12.75 -1.75 -2.66
CA GLU A 63 14.12 -1.48 -3.09
C GLU A 63 14.14 -1.19 -4.58
N ARG A 64 13.43 -0.15 -5.02
CA ARG A 64 13.66 0.39 -6.34
C ARG A 64 14.92 1.23 -6.26
N THR A 65 16.07 0.56 -6.37
CA THR A 65 17.35 1.16 -6.69
C THR A 65 17.21 1.83 -8.05
N GLY A 66 16.91 3.13 -8.03
CA GLY A 66 17.23 4.05 -9.11
C GLY A 66 18.60 4.65 -8.84
#